data_AF-A0A3M1QSE9-F1
#
_entry.id   AF-A0A3M1QSE9-F1
#
_cell.length_a   1.000
_cell.length_b   1.000
_cell.length_c   1.000
_cell.angle_alpha   90.00
_cell.angle_beta   90.00
_cell.angle_gamma   90.00
#
_symmetry.space_group_name_H-M   'P 1'
#
loop_
_entity.id
_entity.type
_entity.pdbx_description
1 polymer ?
#
loop_
_entity_poly.entity_id
_entity_poly.type
_entity_poly.pdbx_seq_one_letter_code
_entity_poly.pdbx_strand_id
1 'polypeptide(L)' 'SGIDAETRRTLARMGHRIQHMVGPYGGYQAILYDAENDVYRAASESRKDGQAAGY' A
#
# COMPACT_ATOMS: atom_id res chain seq x y z
N SER A 1 -7.21 0.43 11.00
CA SER A 1 -6.40 -0.62 10.34
C SER A 1 -7.01 -0.96 9.00
N GLY A 2 -6.22 -1.26 7.96
CA GLY A 2 -6.72 -1.50 6.59
C GLY A 2 -7.21 -2.93 6.29
N ILE A 3 -7.09 -3.85 7.25
CA ILE A 3 -7.65 -5.21 7.17
C ILE A 3 -8.70 -5.33 8.27
N ASP A 4 -9.86 -5.87 7.92
CA ASP A 4 -10.99 -6.04 8.83
C ASP A 4 -10.73 -7.15 9.87
N ALA A 5 -11.52 -7.14 10.94
CA ALA A 5 -11.36 -8.11 12.02
C ALA A 5 -11.83 -9.52 11.65
N GLU A 6 -12.78 -9.67 10.73
CA GLU A 6 -13.30 -10.96 10.28
C GLU A 6 -12.27 -11.70 9.44
N THR A 7 -11.68 -11.05 8.44
CA THR A 7 -10.58 -11.56 7.61
C THR A 7 -9.42 -12.04 8.48
N ARG A 8 -9.01 -11.26 9.48
CA ARG A 8 -7.95 -11.69 10.42
C ARG A 8 -8.31 -12.96 11.19
N ARG A 9 -9.57 -13.09 11.64
CA ARG A 9 -10.06 -14.28 12.35
C ARG A 9 -10.10 -15.51 11.42
N THR A 10 -10.55 -15.33 10.19
CA THR A 10 -10.57 -16.40 9.18
C THR A 10 -9.16 -16.91 8.91
N LEU A 11 -8.19 -16.01 8.70
CA LEU A 11 -6.79 -16.39 8.52
C LEU A 11 -6.21 -17.12 9.74
N ALA A 12 -6.55 -16.67 10.95
CA ALA A 12 -6.12 -17.37 12.18
C ALA A 12 -6.68 -18.80 12.26
N ARG A 13 -7.96 -19.00 11.87
CA ARG A 13 -8.57 -20.35 11.81
C ARG A 13 -7.94 -21.25 10.76
N MET A 14 -7.40 -20.68 9.69
CA MET A 14 -6.62 -21.40 8.68
C MET A 14 -5.19 -21.76 9.16
N GLY A 15 -4.81 -21.40 10.39
CA GLY A 15 -3.50 -21.70 10.97
C GLY A 15 -2.45 -20.62 10.75
N HIS A 16 -2.80 -19.46 10.17
CA HIS A 16 -1.84 -18.36 10.02
C HIS A 16 -1.58 -17.66 11.35
N ARG A 17 -0.31 -17.39 11.65
CA ARG A 17 0.10 -16.57 12.79
C ARG A 17 0.01 -15.09 12.42
N ILE A 18 -1.07 -14.43 12.86
CA ILE A 18 -1.27 -13.00 12.62
C ILE A 18 -0.49 -12.17 13.65
N GLN A 19 0.30 -11.21 13.17
CA GLN A 19 1.02 -10.24 14.02
C GLN A 19 0.61 -8.82 13.69
N HIS A 20 0.36 -8.04 14.73
CA HIS A 20 0.12 -6.61 14.61
C HIS A 20 1.39 -5.86 14.96
N MET A 21 1.90 -5.07 14.01
CA MET A 21 3.08 -4.23 14.20
C MET A 21 2.78 -2.81 13.73
N VAL A 22 3.24 -1.82 14.48
CA VAL A 22 3.14 -0.40 14.14
C VAL A 22 4.43 0.02 13.44
N GLY A 23 4.32 0.66 12.27
CA GLY A 23 5.45 1.27 11.57
C GLY A 23 6.22 0.47 10.50
N PRO A 24 6.09 -0.86 10.29
CA PRO A 24 6.96 -1.55 9.32
C PRO A 24 6.50 -1.47 7.87
N TYR A 25 5.32 -0.90 7.58
CA TYR A 25 4.73 -0.86 6.24
C TYR A 25 4.54 0.58 5.77
N GLY A 26 4.82 0.86 4.50
CA GLY A 26 4.62 2.17 3.87
C GLY A 26 5.91 2.77 3.31
N GLY A 27 5.81 3.99 2.76
CA GLY A 27 6.94 4.64 2.06
C GLY A 27 7.17 4.18 0.62
N TYR A 28 6.17 3.52 0.01
CA TYR A 28 6.22 3.14 -1.40
C TYR A 28 6.16 4.38 -2.31
N GLN A 29 6.85 4.28 -3.45
CA GLN A 29 6.82 5.26 -4.53
C GLN A 29 6.59 4.48 -5.83
N ALA A 30 5.77 5.01 -6.72
CA ALA A 30 5.48 4.36 -8.00
C ALA A 30 5.28 5.38 -9.12
N ILE A 31 5.71 4.99 -10.32
CA ILE A 31 5.43 5.67 -11.58
C ILE A 31 4.84 4.63 -12.54
N LEU A 32 3.71 4.95 -13.13
CA LEU A 32 3.03 4.16 -14.15
C LEU A 32 3.09 4.92 -15.47
N TYR A 33 3.58 4.28 -16.52
CA TYR A 33 3.40 4.76 -17.88
C TYR A 33 2.01 4.34 -18.39
N ASP A 34 1.21 5.33 -18.78
CA ASP A 34 -0.13 5.16 -19.36
C ASP A 34 0.00 5.30 -20.88
N ALA A 35 0.17 4.17 -21.56
CA ALA A 35 0.41 4.13 -23.01
C ALA A 35 -0.80 4.57 -23.85
N GLU A 36 -2.02 4.47 -23.29
CA GLU A 36 -3.24 4.92 -23.98
C GLU A 36 -3.29 6.45 -24.10
N ASN A 37 -2.84 7.13 -23.04
CA ASN A 37 -2.88 8.59 -22.95
C ASN A 37 -1.51 9.25 -23.18
N ASP A 38 -0.46 8.45 -23.37
CA ASP A 38 0.95 8.86 -23.49
C ASP A 38 1.41 9.79 -22.36
N VAL A 39 1.07 9.44 -21.11
CA VAL A 39 1.44 10.21 -19.91
C VAL A 39 2.03 9.34 -18.82
N TYR A 40 2.70 9.96 -17.86
CA TYR A 40 3.16 9.31 -16.63
C TYR A 40 2.26 9.67 -15.44
N ARG A 41 1.82 8.66 -14.70
CA ARG A 41 1.09 8.81 -13.44
C ARG A 41 2.02 8.44 -12.28
N ALA A 42 2.20 9.33 -11.32
CA ALA A 42 3.08 9.08 -10.17
C ALA A 42 2.29 9.14 -8.86
N ALA A 43 2.68 8.32 -7.88
CA ALA A 43 2.08 8.27 -6.57
C ALA A 43 3.14 8.10 -5.47
N SER A 44 2.95 8.83 -4.38
CA SER A 44 3.71 8.70 -3.13
C SER A 44 2.79 8.18 -2.03
N GLU A 45 3.30 7.29 -1.20
CA GLU A 45 2.54 6.72 -0.09
C GLU A 45 2.22 7.78 0.99
N SER A 46 0.99 7.76 1.49
CA SER A 46 0.42 8.84 2.32
C SER A 46 0.89 8.88 3.76
N ARG A 47 1.56 7.84 4.26
CA ARG A 47 2.04 7.76 5.65
C ARG A 47 3.46 8.27 5.80
N LYS A 48 4.06 8.76 4.71
CA LYS A 48 5.38 9.41 4.68
C LYS A 48 5.26 10.77 4.00
N ASP A 49 6.19 11.66 4.32
CA ASP A 49 6.28 12.99 3.71
C ASP A 49 6.92 12.93 2.31
N GLY A 50 6.37 12.07 1.44
CA GLY A 50 6.85 11.89 0.07
C GLY A 50 6.09 12.75 -0.94
N GLN A 51 6.62 12.84 -2.16
CA GLN A 51 6.12 13.73 -3.22
C GLN A 51 6.11 13.02 -4.58
N ALA A 52 5.11 13.33 -5.40
CA ALA A 52 5.08 13.03 -6.82
C ALA A 52 4.97 14.35 -7.61
N ALA A 53 5.91 14.60 -8.52
CA ALA A 53 5.92 15.79 -9.37
C ALA A 53 6.34 15.42 -10.80
N GLY A 54 5.65 15.99 -11.78
CA GLY A 54 5.92 15.81 -13.21
C GLY A 54 6.58 17.04 -13.83
N TYR A 55 7.06 16.86 -15.06
CA TYR A 55 7.52 17.90 -15.97
C TYR A 55 6.83 17.71 -17.32
#